data_AF-A0A164PEU6-F1
#
_entry.id   AF-A0A164PEU6-F1
#
_cell.length_a   1.000
_cell.length_b   1.000
_cell.length_c   1.000
_cell.angle_alpha   90.00
_cell.angle_beta   90.00
_cell.angle_gamma   90.00
#
_symmetry.space_group_name_H-M   'P 1'
#
loop_
_entity.id
_entity.type
_entity.pdbx_description
1 polymer ?
#
loop_
_entity_poly.entity_id
_entity_poly.type
_entity_poly.pdbx_seq_one_letter_code
_entity_poly.pdbx_strand_id
1 'polypeptide(L)'
;MSLLFAAQSTVAYLADTINVTPTAPPGSNQLLRIVGWLSWAAMTAGVAGIIFAGGKFAWERWHGGAMESPKIVLGALVGGILITSAGAIMNAVVA
;
A
#
# COMPACT_ATOMS: atom_id res chain seq x y z
N MET A 1 25.96 -17.30 36.07
CA MET A 1 25.58 -16.40 34.95
C MET A 1 25.22 -17.14 33.65
N SER A 2 25.37 -18.46 33.56
CA SER A 2 25.04 -19.27 32.36
C SER A 2 23.58 -19.70 32.26
N LEU A 3 22.92 -19.92 33.40
CA LEU A 3 21.53 -20.40 33.45
C LEU A 3 20.51 -19.36 33.00
N LEU A 4 20.77 -18.07 33.25
CA LEU A 4 19.90 -16.97 32.80
C LEU A 4 19.96 -16.80 31.28
N PHE A 5 21.14 -16.98 30.68
CA PHE A 5 21.32 -16.92 29.23
C PHE A 5 20.67 -18.12 28.51
N ALA A 6 20.73 -19.32 29.12
CA ALA A 6 20.03 -20.52 28.66
C ALA A 6 18.50 -20.38 28.76
N ALA A 7 18.00 -19.75 29.83
CA ALA A 7 16.58 -19.44 29.99
C ALA A 7 16.10 -18.41 28.95
N GLN A 8 16.89 -17.37 28.66
CA GLN A 8 16.55 -16.38 27.63
C GLN A 8 16.50 -16.98 26.22
N SER A 9 17.44 -17.87 25.89
CA SER A 9 17.48 -18.54 24.58
C SER A 9 16.37 -19.57 24.41
N THR A 10 15.97 -20.27 25.48
CA THR A 10 14.80 -21.17 25.44
C THR A 10 13.49 -20.40 25.31
N VAL A 11 13.32 -19.28 26.01
CA VAL A 11 12.14 -18.41 25.86
C VAL A 11 12.07 -17.80 24.44
N ALA A 12 13.21 -17.39 23.87
CA ALA A 12 13.27 -16.91 22.48
C ALA A 12 12.90 -18.02 21.47
N TYR A 13 13.36 -19.24 21.69
CA TYR A 13 13.02 -20.39 20.83
C TYR A 13 11.55 -20.80 20.95
N LEU A 14 10.97 -20.78 22.15
CA LEU A 14 9.55 -21.06 22.37
C LEU A 14 8.63 -20.01 21.72
N ALA A 15 9.05 -18.74 21.71
CA ALA A 15 8.32 -17.67 21.03
C ALA A 15 8.36 -17.80 19.49
N ASP A 16 9.47 -18.31 18.93
CA ASP A 16 9.66 -18.49 17.48
C ASP A 16 8.90 -19.71 16.92
N THR A 17 8.43 -20.61 17.78
CA THR A 17 7.72 -21.84 17.36
C THR A 17 6.21 -21.69 17.18
N ILE A 18 5.64 -20.51 17.44
CA ILE A 18 4.24 -20.24 17.11
C ILE A 18 4.16 -19.93 15.62
N ASN A 19 4.19 -20.98 14.79
CA ASN A 19 3.89 -20.90 13.37
C ASN A 19 2.39 -20.58 13.22
N VAL A 20 2.03 -19.31 13.37
CA VAL A 20 0.72 -18.79 12.97
C VAL A 20 0.75 -18.80 11.45
N THR A 21 0.44 -19.94 10.84
CA THR A 21 0.28 -20.00 9.38
C THR A 21 -0.82 -19.01 9.03
N PRO A 22 -0.51 -17.95 8.27
CA PRO A 22 -1.47 -16.90 7.99
C PRO A 22 -2.51 -17.43 7.01
N THR A 23 -3.53 -18.09 7.54
CA THR A 23 -4.64 -18.58 6.75
C THR A 23 -5.66 -17.46 6.64
N ALA A 24 -6.04 -17.11 5.41
CA ALA A 24 -7.08 -16.12 5.16
C ALA A 24 -8.30 -16.41 6.05
N PRO A 25 -8.84 -15.41 6.78
CA PRO A 25 -9.92 -15.64 7.73
C PRO A 25 -11.10 -16.35 7.05
N PRO A 26 -11.75 -17.34 7.70
CA PRO A 26 -12.90 -18.03 7.12
C PRO A 26 -13.96 -17.02 6.66
N GLY A 27 -14.42 -17.10 5.42
CA GLY A 27 -15.39 -16.14 4.83
C GLY A 27 -14.80 -14.87 4.22
N SER A 28 -13.48 -14.66 4.29
CA SER A 28 -12.80 -13.47 3.72
C SER A 28 -12.86 -13.35 2.19
N ASN A 29 -13.18 -14.44 1.47
CA ASN A 29 -13.12 -14.46 0.01
C ASN A 29 -13.98 -13.39 -0.66
N GLN A 30 -15.16 -13.08 -0.10
CA GLN A 30 -16.04 -12.04 -0.64
C GLN A 30 -15.50 -10.62 -0.37
N LEU A 31 -14.93 -10.41 0.82
CA LEU A 31 -14.28 -9.15 1.18
C LEU A 31 -13.02 -8.91 0.32
N LEU A 32 -12.19 -9.93 0.15
CA LEU A 32 -10.99 -9.87 -0.70
C LEU A 32 -11.33 -9.55 -2.15
N ARG A 33 -12.45 -10.09 -2.68
CA ARG A 33 -12.95 -9.71 -4.01
C ARG A 33 -13.32 -8.23 -4.09
N ILE A 34 -14.04 -7.70 -3.10
CA ILE A 34 -14.42 -6.29 -3.06
C ILE A 34 -13.18 -5.40 -2.99
N VAL A 35 -12.26 -5.70 -2.07
CA VAL A 35 -11.00 -4.95 -1.91
C VAL A 35 -10.17 -5.02 -3.18
N GLY A 36 -10.07 -6.18 -3.83
CA GLY A 36 -9.35 -6.34 -5.10
C GLY A 36 -9.92 -5.46 -6.22
N TRP A 37 -11.25 -5.39 -6.36
CA TRP A 37 -11.90 -4.49 -7.31
C TRP A 37 -11.65 -3.01 -6.97
N LEU A 38 -11.63 -2.68 -5.68
CA LEU A 38 -11.38 -1.32 -5.19
C LEU A 38 -9.92 -0.91 -5.46
N SER A 39 -8.96 -1.79 -5.21
CA SER A 39 -7.54 -1.59 -5.55
C SER A 39 -7.36 -1.39 -7.05
N TRP A 40 -8.01 -2.22 -7.88
CA TRP A 40 -7.96 -2.06 -9.33
C TRP A 40 -8.52 -0.71 -9.80
N ALA A 41 -9.69 -0.32 -9.29
CA ALA A 41 -10.32 0.96 -9.62
C ALA A 41 -9.46 2.16 -9.15
N ALA A 42 -8.85 2.07 -7.96
CA ALA A 42 -7.98 3.12 -7.45
C ALA A 42 -6.71 3.27 -8.32
N MET A 43 -6.11 2.15 -8.75
CA MET A 43 -4.95 2.19 -9.64
C MET A 43 -5.29 2.79 -11.01
N THR A 44 -6.42 2.39 -11.62
CA THR A 44 -6.83 2.94 -12.92
C THR A 44 -7.16 4.44 -12.82
N ALA A 45 -7.81 4.87 -11.74
CA ALA A 45 -8.08 6.28 -11.47
C ALA A 45 -6.79 7.10 -11.26
N GLY A 46 -5.81 6.56 -10.53
CA GLY A 46 -4.51 7.22 -10.32
C GLY A 46 -3.76 7.44 -11.63
N VAL A 47 -3.69 6.41 -12.48
CA VAL A 47 -3.05 6.50 -13.80
C VAL A 47 -3.76 7.53 -14.69
N ALA A 48 -5.10 7.50 -14.75
CA ALA A 48 -5.88 8.48 -15.51
C ALA A 48 -5.64 9.91 -15.03
N GLY A 49 -5.55 10.12 -13.70
CA GLY A 49 -5.27 11.43 -13.10
C GLY A 49 -3.91 11.99 -13.50
N ILE A 50 -2.86 11.16 -13.51
CA ILE A 50 -1.51 11.57 -13.94
C ILE A 50 -1.49 11.93 -15.43
N ILE A 51 -2.14 11.13 -16.27
CA ILE A 51 -2.22 11.39 -17.72
C ILE A 51 -2.93 12.73 -17.98
N PHE A 52 -4.06 12.97 -17.32
CA PHE A 52 -4.80 14.22 -17.45
C PHE A 52 -3.97 15.43 -16.97
N ALA A 53 -3.33 15.30 -15.80
CA ALA A 53 -2.50 16.35 -15.25
C ALA A 53 -1.28 16.65 -16.13
N GLY A 54 -0.66 15.62 -16.71
CA GLY A 54 0.46 15.76 -17.65
C GLY A 54 0.05 16.49 -18.94
N GLY A 55 -1.11 16.15 -19.51
CA GLY A 55 -1.67 16.84 -20.67
C GLY A 55 -1.99 18.31 -20.39
N LYS A 56 -2.64 18.60 -19.24
CA LYS A 56 -2.95 19.98 -18.82
C LYS A 56 -1.68 20.79 -18.53
N PHE A 57 -0.69 20.17 -17.88
CA PHE A 57 0.61 20.80 -17.61
C PHE A 57 1.35 21.17 -18.89
N ALA A 58 1.32 20.27 -19.89
CA ALA A 58 1.87 20.57 -21.22
C ALA A 58 1.12 21.73 -21.89
N TRP A 59 -0.19 21.86 -21.73
CA TRP A 59 -0.95 22.97 -22.31
C TRP A 59 -0.67 24.32 -21.63
N GLU A 60 -0.63 24.36 -20.29
CA GLU A 60 -0.34 25.55 -19.49
C GLU A 60 1.09 26.09 -19.73
N ARG A 61 2.05 25.21 -20.04
CA ARG A 61 3.45 25.57 -20.34
C ARG A 61 3.62 26.50 -21.55
N TRP A 62 2.74 26.39 -22.56
CA TRP A 62 2.84 27.12 -23.84
C TRP A 62 1.80 28.23 -24.00
N HIS A 63 0.65 28.13 -23.33
CA HIS A 63 -0.45 29.10 -23.50
C HIS A 63 -0.56 30.14 -22.38
N GLY A 64 0.21 29.99 -21.29
CA GLY A 64 0.23 30.96 -20.18
C GLY A 64 -1.09 31.02 -19.41
N GLY A 65 -1.09 30.49 -18.17
CA GLY A 65 -2.28 30.48 -17.32
C GLY A 65 -1.93 30.11 -15.88
N ALA A 66 -2.88 30.27 -14.96
CA ALA A 66 -2.69 29.90 -13.56
C ALA A 66 -2.31 28.42 -13.44
N MET A 67 -1.15 28.15 -12.83
CA MET A 67 -0.55 26.82 -12.71
C MET A 67 -1.33 25.98 -11.70
N GLU A 68 -2.44 25.39 -12.15
CA GLU A 68 -3.22 24.47 -11.32
C GLU A 68 -2.76 23.02 -11.49
N SER A 69 -2.11 22.72 -12.63
CA SER A 69 -1.61 21.38 -12.97
C SER A 69 -0.62 20.79 -11.95
N PRO A 70 0.32 21.55 -11.35
CA PRO A 70 1.24 20.99 -10.35
C PRO A 70 0.54 20.42 -9.12
N LYS A 71 -0.57 21.04 -8.68
CA LYS A 71 -1.38 20.58 -7.55
C LYS A 71 -2.02 19.22 -7.84
N ILE A 72 -2.46 19.01 -9.08
CA ILE A 72 -3.10 17.75 -9.50
C ILE A 72 -2.06 16.63 -9.58
N VAL A 73 -0.87 16.90 -10.12
CA VAL A 73 0.24 15.93 -10.15
C VAL A 73 0.66 15.53 -8.74
N LEU A 74 0.83 16.51 -7.84
CA LEU A 74 1.16 16.25 -6.43
C LEU A 74 0.11 15.37 -5.74
N GLY A 75 -1.18 15.70 -5.93
CA GLY A 75 -2.28 14.89 -5.40
C GLY A 75 -2.27 13.46 -5.93
N ALA A 76 -2.01 13.27 -7.23
CA ALA A 76 -1.93 11.96 -7.85
C ALA A 76 -0.73 11.13 -7.36
N LEU A 77 0.43 11.78 -7.12
CA LEU A 77 1.60 11.12 -6.55
C LEU A 77 1.35 10.63 -5.13
N VAL A 78 0.79 11.48 -4.26
CA VAL A 78 0.45 11.08 -2.89
C VAL A 78 -0.58 9.96 -2.89
N GLY A 79 -1.62 10.05 -3.72
CA GLY A 79 -2.60 8.97 -3.90
C GLY A 79 -1.97 7.65 -4.34
N GLY A 80 -1.05 7.69 -5.31
CA GLY A 80 -0.33 6.50 -5.78
C GLY A 80 0.53 5.83 -4.71
N ILE A 81 1.20 6.63 -3.85
CA ILE A 81 1.98 6.12 -2.71
C ILE A 81 1.06 5.40 -1.72
N LEU A 82 -0.10 5.98 -1.40
CA LEU A 82 -1.07 5.40 -0.46
C LEU A 82 -1.66 4.08 -1.00
N ILE A 83 -1.96 4.00 -2.30
CA ILE A 83 -2.45 2.76 -2.93
C ILE A 83 -1.38 1.66 -2.86
N THR A 84 -0.12 2.00 -3.12
CA THR A 84 1.00 1.04 -3.09
C THR A 84 1.30 0.55 -1.68
N SER A 85 1.26 1.45 -0.68
CA SER A 85 1.54 1.10 0.72
C SER A 85 0.44 0.24 1.35
N ALA A 86 -0.82 0.38 0.91
CA ALA A 86 -1.90 -0.50 1.36
C ALA A 86 -1.59 -1.99 1.07
N GLY A 87 -0.96 -2.29 -0.07
CA GLY A 87 -0.50 -3.65 -0.40
C GLY A 87 0.55 -4.18 0.59
N ALA A 88 1.53 -3.34 0.95
CA ALA A 88 2.55 -3.70 1.92
C ALA A 88 1.97 -3.95 3.33
N ILE A 89 0.99 -3.13 3.75
CA ILE A 89 0.30 -3.29 5.03
C ILE A 89 -0.48 -4.61 5.08
N MET A 90 -1.21 -4.94 4.02
CA MET A 90 -1.94 -6.21 3.95
C MET A 90 -0.99 -7.41 4.05
N ASN A 91 0.20 -7.34 3.43
CA ASN A 91 1.20 -8.39 3.54
C ASN A 91 1.86 -8.46 4.93
N ALA A 92 2.05 -7.33 5.60
CA ALA A 92 2.62 -7.28 6.96
C ALA A 92 1.67 -7.76 8.06
N VAL A 93 0.35 -7.77 7.80
CA VAL A 93 -0.66 -8.35 8.69
C VAL A 93 -0.79 -9.86 8.47
N VAL A 94 -0.44 -10.32 7.28
CA VAL A 94 -0.43 -11.74 6.93
C VAL A 94 0.87 -12.37 7.41
N ALA A 95 2.05 -11.84 7.08
CA ALA A 95 3.35 -12.39 7.52
C ALA A 95 3.54 -12.38 9.05
#